data_AF-E6N3Y6-F1
#
_entry.id   AF-E6N3Y6-F1
#
_cell.length_a   1.000
_cell.length_b   1.000
_cell.length_c   1.000
_cell.angle_alpha   90.00
_cell.angle_beta   90.00
_cell.angle_gamma   90.00
#
_symmetry.space_group_name_H-M   'P 1'
#
loop_
_entity.id
_entity.type
_entity.pdbx_description
1 polymer ?
#
loop_
_entity_poly.entity_id
_entity_poly.type
_entity_poly.pdbx_seq_one_letter_code
_entity_poly.pdbx_strand_id
1 'polypeptide(L)' 'SAARIIHIEIDFEKKDFLIRAESVYECEVGRGHGKPFSNIFRGSLAGILNEALGVETVVETKCIAAGDPYCEFVPAKRP' A
#
# COMPACT_ATOMS: atom_id res chain seq x y z
N SER A 1 -14.34 3.81 -8.83
CA SER A 1 -13.61 4.72 -7.93
C SER A 1 -12.13 4.43 -8.01
N ALA A 2 -11.28 5.46 -8.10
CA ALA A 2 -9.82 5.29 -8.02
C ALA A 2 -9.38 5.40 -6.55
N ALA A 3 -8.33 4.67 -6.16
CA ALA A 3 -7.73 4.81 -4.84
C ALA A 3 -7.24 6.26 -4.63
N ARG A 4 -7.53 6.83 -3.46
CA ARG A 4 -7.09 8.17 -3.07
C ARG A 4 -5.91 8.08 -2.11
N ILE A 5 -4.75 8.56 -2.52
CA ILE A 5 -3.61 8.69 -1.62
C ILE A 5 -3.87 9.86 -0.67
N ILE A 6 -3.74 9.62 0.63
CA ILE A 6 -3.96 10.62 1.69
C ILE A 6 -2.66 11.02 2.38
N HIS A 7 -1.61 10.20 2.27
CA HIS A 7 -0.31 10.45 2.90
C HIS A 7 0.80 9.74 2.12
N ILE A 8 1.93 10.42 1.92
CA ILE A 8 3.14 9.87 1.29
C ILE A 8 4.37 10.39 2.02
N GLU A 9 5.24 9.47 2.44
CA GLU A 9 6.62 9.74 2.81
C GLU A 9 7.53 8.86 1.96
N ILE A 10 8.61 9.42 1.40
CA ILE A 10 9.58 8.70 0.58
C ILE A 10 10.99 9.17 0.96
N ASP A 11 11.88 8.22 1.24
CA ASP A 11 13.32 8.43 1.40
C ASP A 11 14.05 7.66 0.29
N PHE A 12 14.53 8.40 -0.71
CA PHE A 12 15.21 7.82 -1.87
C PHE A 12 16.58 7.23 -1.54
N GLU A 13 17.27 7.75 -0.53
CA GLU A 13 18.60 7.26 -0.13
C GLU A 13 18.46 5.94 0.64
N LYS A 14 17.52 5.90 1.60
CA LYS A 14 17.25 4.69 2.40
C LYS A 14 16.38 3.68 1.68
N LYS A 15 15.80 4.03 0.53
CA LYS A 15 14.81 3.22 -0.20
C LYS A 15 13.61 2.86 0.70
N ASP A 16 13.23 3.79 1.57
CA ASP A 16 12.09 3.62 2.49
C ASP A 16 10.88 4.44 2.00
N PHE A 17 9.69 3.97 2.34
CA PHE A 17 8.45 4.69 2.06
C PHE A 17 7.33 4.33 3.03
N LEU A 18 6.40 5.27 3.19
CA LEU A 18 5.12 5.07 3.85
C LEU A 18 4.03 5.70 2.99
N ILE A 19 3.10 4.88 2.49
CA ILE A 19 1.97 5.34 1.70
C ILE A 19 0.68 4.97 2.41
N ARG A 20 -0.24 5.92 2.58
CA ARG A 20 -1.60 5.65 3.06
C ARG A 20 -2.61 6.01 1.99
N ALA A 21 -3.60 5.14 1.82
CA ALA A 21 -4.64 5.31 0.83
C ALA A 21 -6.03 4.99 1.40
N GLU A 22 -7.02 5.73 0.93
CA GLU A 22 -8.44 5.49 1.14
C GLU A 22 -9.12 5.17 -0.18
N SER A 23 -10.37 4.69 -0.12
CA SER A 23 -11.17 4.38 -1.30
C SER A 23 -10.48 3.43 -2.29
N VAL A 24 -9.64 2.53 -1.76
CA VAL A 24 -9.05 1.43 -2.53
C VAL A 24 -10.18 0.44 -2.84
N TYR A 25 -10.67 0.46 -4.08
CA TYR A 25 -11.86 -0.28 -4.51
C TYR A 25 -11.83 -1.75 -4.09
N GLU A 26 -10.69 -2.45 -4.28
CA GLU A 26 -10.53 -3.84 -3.84
C GLU A 26 -10.81 -4.01 -2.35
N CYS A 27 -10.24 -3.15 -1.51
CA CYS A 27 -10.38 -3.22 -0.06
C CYS A 27 -11.77 -2.80 0.44
N GLU A 28 -12.46 -1.92 -0.30
CA GLU A 28 -13.86 -1.58 0.00
C GLU A 28 -14.80 -2.76 -0.31
N VAL A 29 -14.61 -3.42 -1.44
CA VAL A 29 -15.34 -4.66 -1.80
C VAL A 29 -14.99 -5.80 -0.84
N GLY A 30 -13.73 -5.85 -0.40
CA GLY A 30 -13.22 -6.86 0.52
C GLY A 30 -13.57 -6.66 1.99
N ARG A 31 -14.33 -5.63 2.38
CA ARG A 31 -14.69 -5.36 3.79
C ARG A 31 -15.23 -6.61 4.49
N GLY A 32 -14.63 -6.94 5.64
CA GLY A 32 -14.98 -8.12 6.42
C GLY A 32 -14.19 -9.39 6.06
N HIS A 33 -13.25 -9.34 5.12
CA HIS A 33 -12.33 -10.46 4.84
C HIS A 33 -11.35 -10.75 5.99
N GLY A 34 -11.13 -9.78 6.90
CA GLY A 34 -10.24 -9.94 8.04
C GLY A 34 -8.75 -9.99 7.68
N LYS A 35 -8.39 -9.69 6.42
CA LYS A 35 -7.00 -9.67 5.93
C LYS A 35 -6.81 -8.67 4.78
N PRO A 36 -5.56 -8.27 4.50
CA PRO A 36 -5.19 -7.49 3.31
C PRO A 36 -5.80 -8.03 2.00
N PHE A 37 -6.35 -7.13 1.18
CA PHE A 37 -7.09 -7.48 -0.05
C PHE A 37 -6.71 -6.62 -1.28
N SER A 38 -5.70 -5.74 -1.18
CA SER A 38 -5.30 -4.76 -2.21
C SER A 38 -4.43 -5.33 -3.35
N ASN A 39 -4.75 -6.49 -3.93
CA ASN A 39 -3.81 -7.19 -4.82
C ASN A 39 -3.38 -6.39 -6.05
N ILE A 40 -4.31 -5.75 -6.77
CA ILE A 40 -4.04 -4.95 -7.97
C ILE A 40 -3.37 -3.63 -7.58
N PHE A 41 -3.90 -2.95 -6.57
CA PHE A 41 -3.36 -1.66 -6.13
C PHE A 41 -1.94 -1.78 -5.57
N ARG A 42 -1.70 -2.78 -4.70
CA ARG A 42 -0.37 -3.10 -4.17
C ARG A 42 0.60 -3.53 -5.27
N GLY A 43 0.13 -4.31 -6.25
CA GLY A 43 0.95 -4.69 -7.42
C GLY A 43 1.37 -3.47 -8.25
N SER A 44 0.46 -2.51 -8.44
CA SER A 44 0.75 -1.26 -9.14
C SER A 44 1.77 -0.40 -8.37
N LEU A 45 1.62 -0.29 -7.04
CA LEU A 45 2.60 0.37 -6.18
C LEU A 45 3.97 -0.31 -6.26
N ALA A 46 4.02 -1.64 -6.23
CA ALA A 46 5.27 -2.39 -6.33
C ALA A 46 6.01 -2.11 -7.64
N GLY A 47 5.31 -2.05 -8.77
CA GLY A 47 5.92 -1.69 -10.06
C GLY A 47 6.51 -0.27 -10.06
N ILE A 48 5.76 0.71 -9.56
CA ILE A 48 6.19 2.12 -9.50
C ILE A 48 7.39 2.28 -8.55
N LEU A 49 7.32 1.69 -7.36
CA LEU A 49 8.36 1.81 -6.33
C LEU A 49 9.60 1.00 -6.67
N ASN A 50 9.47 -0.07 -7.45
CA ASN A 50 10.63 -0.76 -8.01
C ASN A 50 11.40 0.15 -8.97
N GLU A 51 10.71 0.85 -9.87
CA GLU A 51 11.35 1.79 -10.79
C GLU A 51 11.96 2.99 -10.04
N ALA A 52 11.26 3.52 -9.03
CA ALA A 52 11.69 4.74 -8.33
C ALA A 52 12.76 4.50 -7.24
N LEU A 53 12.70 3.36 -6.54
CA LEU A 53 13.50 3.08 -5.33
C LEU A 53 14.27 1.75 -5.40
N GLY A 54 13.97 0.88 -6.38
CA GLY A 54 14.48 -0.50 -6.41
C GLY A 54 13.86 -1.39 -5.33
N VAL A 55 12.66 -1.07 -4.85
CA VAL A 55 11.92 -1.92 -3.91
C VAL A 55 10.96 -2.85 -4.66
N GLU A 56 11.28 -4.14 -4.67
CA GLU A 56 10.48 -5.15 -5.37
C GLU A 56 9.20 -5.55 -4.63
N THR A 57 9.21 -5.49 -3.29
CA THR A 57 8.11 -6.00 -2.46
C THR A 57 7.52 -4.92 -1.57
N VAL A 58 6.22 -4.68 -1.75
CA VAL A 58 5.40 -3.78 -0.93
C VAL A 58 4.54 -4.62 0.01
N VAL A 59 4.54 -4.30 1.30
CA VAL A 59 3.72 -4.92 2.33
C VAL A 59 2.58 -3.99 2.71
N GLU A 60 1.36 -4.53 2.80
CA GLU A 60 0.20 -3.83 3.33
C GLU A 60 0.08 -4.12 4.83
N THR A 61 0.36 -3.13 5.69
CA THR A 61 0.38 -3.27 7.16
C THR A 61 -0.97 -2.95 7.80
N LYS A 62 -1.81 -2.15 7.13
CA LYS A 62 -3.20 -1.86 7.49
C LYS A 62 -4.06 -1.98 6.24
N CYS A 63 -5.30 -2.45 6.40
CA CYS A 63 -6.21 -2.63 5.28
C CYS A 63 -7.67 -2.38 5.69
N ILE A 64 -8.40 -1.64 4.85
CA ILE A 64 -9.85 -1.43 5.01
C ILE A 64 -10.60 -2.77 5.03
N ALA A 65 -10.14 -3.77 4.25
CA ALA A 65 -10.73 -5.11 4.23
C ALA A 65 -10.55 -5.87 5.57
N ALA A 66 -9.50 -5.54 6.33
CA ALA A 66 -9.22 -6.09 7.65
C ALA A 66 -9.90 -5.30 8.79
N GLY A 67 -10.51 -4.16 8.49
CA GLY A 67 -11.21 -3.30 9.47
C GLY A 67 -10.44 -2.04 9.86
N ASP A 68 -9.28 -1.78 9.27
CA ASP A 68 -8.52 -0.56 9.51
C ASP A 68 -9.18 0.68 8.85
N PRO A 69 -8.94 1.90 9.37
CA PRO A 69 -9.52 3.11 8.80
C PRO A 69 -9.00 3.45 7.39
N TYR A 70 -7.84 2.93 7.00
CA TYR A 70 -7.19 3.15 5.70
C TYR A 70 -6.27 1.98 5.37
N CYS A 71 -5.80 1.92 4.13
CA CYS A 71 -4.73 1.03 3.72
C CYS A 71 -3.36 1.70 3.94
N GLU A 72 -2.39 0.96 4.46
CA GLU A 72 -1.02 1.45 4.70
C GLU A 72 0.00 0.50 4.06
N PHE A 73 0.97 1.07 3.35
CA PHE A 73 1.95 0.35 2.55
C PHE A 73 3.37 0.76 2.91
N VAL A 74 4.25 -0.23 3.08
CA VAL A 74 5.67 -0.07 3.45
C VAL A 74 6.54 -1.05 2.64
N PRO A 75 7.87 -0.85 2.55
CA PRO A 75 8.76 -1.84 1.93
C PRO A 75 8.81 -3.12 2.79
N ALA A 76 9.00 -4.29 2.16
CA ALA A 76 9.12 -5.56 2.88
C ALA A 76 10.38 -5.66 3.75
N LYS A 77 11.42 -4.90 3.41
CA LYS A 77 12.63 -4.75 4.22
C LYS A 77 12.77 -3.28 4.55
N ARG A 78 12.68 -2.97 5.85
CA ARG A 78 13.04 -1.64 6.36
C ARG A 78 14.51 -1.72 6.78
N PRO A 79 15.41 -0.86 6.27
CA PRO A 79 16.79 -0.83 6.74
C PRO A 79 16.87 -0.47 8.23
#